data_AF-A0AAJ1ICH2-F1
#
_entry.id   AF-A0AAJ1ICH2-F1
#
_cell.length_a   1.000
_cell.length_b   1.000
_cell.length_c   1.000
_cell.angle_alpha   90.00
_cell.angle_beta   90.00
_cell.angle_gamma   90.00
#
_symmetry.space_group_name_H-M   'P 1'
#
loop_
_entity.id
_entity.type
_entity.pdbx_description
1 polymer ?
#
loop_
_entity_poly.entity_id
_entity_poly.type
_entity_poly.pdbx_seq_one_letter_code
_entity_poly.pdbx_strand_id
1 'polypeptide(L)'
;MKKMILRSAAACIIILLFPACGNFSLRPLEIISWQPGCYICGDQKVSISVTFSQPPDKASAERAFSLTCNGVQPAGRLYCSDCLLQFIPYSPLDTGTEYLIEVSSTVETESGNSMSEDFTARFRIGEEALRPEVTNISPADGEITEDCFSPLTISFNTAVGLDSILENLSISPPIRGRASMSEDFRVLTYSPVEAMSWGTEYIVKLSDDLCSISGGTAAAEFTSAFFAGSDNQPPEIIEATSEDGSVILTRSPSEGEVLIWNSWSKNGRVRLAFSEEIDRESAVQSINIEPSTATTFSFNEDEQPASLLIEFDEGLRWQTMYKLRVSTALTDCRNNTLEQEAFFYLFINDPASKPPSVSRVSFIPDETEAVTVFDAEDYASACTSHIILDTAAGAAIQNPFYFDFYFNLAEGAILQDFVPVENFLISADNNCISITYIDFAIYNPGSSTDSAGFPRPQPEAEQAVFRLVTSVSDNELQSGIVFFNIDQNLRDSLGNEMVECWSLELFDEDN
;
A
#
# COMPACT_ATOMS: atom_id res chain seq x y z
N MET A 1 58.88 -10.20 116.47
CA MET A 1 59.12 -8.86 115.87
C MET A 1 58.74 -8.89 114.41
N LYS A 2 58.02 -7.86 113.96
CA LYS A 2 57.70 -7.44 112.57
C LYS A 2 56.54 -8.11 111.79
N LYS A 3 55.71 -7.18 111.29
CA LYS A 3 54.52 -7.19 110.42
C LYS A 3 54.83 -7.56 108.95
N MET A 4 53.80 -8.00 108.21
CA MET A 4 53.37 -7.62 106.83
C MET A 4 52.50 -8.77 106.26
N ILE A 5 51.23 -8.64 105.83
CA ILE A 5 50.56 -7.81 104.81
C ILE A 5 50.92 -8.16 103.34
N LEU A 6 49.91 -8.71 102.63
CA LEU A 6 49.54 -8.55 101.19
C LEU A 6 50.06 -9.53 100.10
N ARG A 7 49.12 -10.20 99.41
CA ARG A 7 48.75 -10.10 97.96
C ARG A 7 48.39 -11.44 97.30
N SER A 8 47.27 -11.37 96.58
CA SER A 8 46.69 -12.33 95.66
C SER A 8 47.63 -12.82 94.56
N ALA A 9 47.48 -14.08 94.15
CA ALA A 9 47.64 -14.54 92.78
C ALA A 9 46.66 -15.70 92.53
N ALA A 10 45.65 -15.44 91.72
CA ALA A 10 44.68 -16.42 91.24
C ALA A 10 45.34 -17.32 90.19
N ALA A 11 45.17 -18.63 90.32
CA ALA A 11 45.44 -19.57 89.23
C ALA A 11 44.23 -19.62 88.30
N CYS A 12 44.46 -19.29 87.03
CA CYS A 12 43.50 -19.19 85.95
C CYS A 12 43.79 -20.32 84.93
N ILE A 13 42.81 -20.65 84.08
CA ILE A 13 42.95 -21.29 82.73
C ILE A 13 43.01 -22.85 82.79
N ILE A 14 42.09 -23.68 82.24
CA ILE A 14 41.06 -23.53 81.18
C ILE A 14 39.84 -24.42 81.46
N ILE A 15 38.65 -23.83 81.39
CA ILE A 15 37.38 -24.53 81.19
C ILE A 15 37.10 -24.55 79.69
N LEU A 16 37.04 -25.75 79.08
CA LEU A 16 36.47 -25.93 77.73
C LEU A 16 34.98 -26.24 77.89
N LEU A 17 34.20 -25.18 78.08
CA LEU A 17 32.77 -25.17 77.78
C LEU A 17 32.63 -25.02 76.27
N PHE A 18 32.31 -26.10 75.57
CA PHE A 18 31.61 -25.98 74.30
C PHE A 18 30.11 -25.99 74.62
N PRO A 19 29.41 -24.84 74.59
CA PRO A 19 28.01 -24.89 74.27
C PRO A 19 27.98 -25.24 72.79
N ALA A 20 27.83 -26.52 72.46
CA ALA A 20 27.31 -26.91 71.16
C ALA A 20 25.81 -26.58 71.14
N CYS A 21 25.47 -25.31 71.33
CA CYS A 21 24.23 -24.75 70.85
C CYS A 21 24.46 -24.46 69.37
N GLY A 22 24.63 -25.54 68.60
CA GLY A 22 24.43 -25.45 67.16
C GLY A 22 22.96 -25.13 66.96
N ASN A 23 22.68 -24.06 66.22
CA ASN A 23 21.35 -23.70 65.74
C ASN A 23 20.65 -24.92 65.10
N PHE A 24 20.00 -25.76 65.91
CA PHE A 24 18.95 -26.65 65.46
C PHE A 24 17.70 -25.77 65.33
N SER A 25 17.69 -24.94 64.30
CA SER A 25 16.44 -24.40 63.78
C SER A 25 15.75 -25.57 63.09
N LEU A 26 15.09 -26.42 63.88
CA LEU A 26 14.14 -27.39 63.37
C LEU A 26 13.00 -26.56 62.80
N ARG A 27 13.04 -26.30 61.49
CA ARG A 27 11.85 -25.81 60.79
C ARG A 27 10.73 -26.80 61.10
N PRO A 28 9.53 -26.33 61.47
CA PRO A 28 8.43 -27.23 61.75
C PRO A 28 8.16 -28.11 60.53
N LEU A 29 7.56 -29.28 60.75
CA LEU A 29 7.03 -30.06 59.66
C LEU A 29 5.96 -29.21 58.96
N GLU A 30 5.95 -29.18 57.64
CA GLU A 30 5.04 -28.35 56.84
C GLU A 30 4.49 -29.18 55.70
N ILE A 31 3.29 -28.86 55.23
CA ILE A 31 2.74 -29.42 54.00
C ILE A 31 3.12 -28.49 52.86
N ILE A 32 3.93 -28.99 51.93
CA ILE A 32 4.43 -28.24 50.77
C ILE A 32 3.40 -28.22 49.65
N SER A 33 2.69 -29.33 49.46
CA SER A 33 1.70 -29.46 48.40
C SER A 33 0.67 -30.52 48.75
N TRP A 34 -0.51 -30.38 48.16
CA TRP A 34 -1.53 -31.39 48.20
C TRP A 34 -2.19 -31.51 46.82
N GLN A 35 -2.61 -32.73 46.49
CA GLN A 35 -3.40 -33.04 45.31
C GLN A 35 -4.72 -33.61 45.80
N PRO A 36 -5.83 -33.24 45.16
CA PRO A 36 -5.91 -32.84 43.74
C PRO A 36 -6.08 -31.34 43.47
N GLY A 37 -6.04 -30.47 44.49
CA GLY A 37 -6.33 -29.04 44.35
C GLY A 37 -7.84 -28.74 44.48
N CYS A 38 -8.28 -27.54 44.10
CA CYS A 38 -9.67 -27.09 44.33
C CYS A 38 -10.71 -27.73 43.39
N TYR A 39 -10.31 -28.32 42.26
CA TYR A 39 -11.23 -28.93 41.28
C TYR A 39 -10.57 -30.08 40.51
N ILE A 40 -11.28 -31.21 40.33
CA ILE A 40 -10.82 -32.39 39.60
C ILE A 40 -11.83 -32.75 38.51
N CYS A 41 -11.33 -33.06 37.31
CA CYS A 41 -12.12 -33.63 36.23
C CYS A 41 -12.45 -35.10 36.54
N GLY A 42 -13.72 -35.52 36.39
CA GLY A 42 -14.19 -36.84 36.78
C GLY A 42 -14.29 -37.84 35.62
N ASP A 43 -13.54 -38.95 35.73
CA ASP A 43 -14.00 -40.37 35.72
C ASP A 43 -12.82 -41.31 36.09
N GLN A 44 -11.86 -40.83 36.89
CA GLN A 44 -10.70 -41.62 37.29
C GLN A 44 -10.67 -41.78 38.81
N LYS A 45 -10.08 -42.89 39.24
CA LYS A 45 -9.84 -43.23 40.64
C LYS A 45 -8.97 -42.14 41.29
N VAL A 46 -9.61 -41.17 41.92
CA VAL A 46 -8.92 -40.02 42.54
C VAL A 46 -8.11 -40.51 43.74
N SER A 47 -6.79 -40.25 43.73
CA SER A 47 -5.95 -40.38 44.92
C SER A 47 -5.70 -38.99 45.53
N ILE A 48 -5.93 -38.86 46.83
CA ILE A 48 -5.65 -37.63 47.57
C ILE A 48 -4.23 -37.75 48.10
N SER A 49 -3.38 -36.76 47.83
CA SER A 49 -1.98 -36.79 48.24
C SER A 49 -1.61 -35.54 49.01
N VAL A 50 -0.82 -35.70 50.06
CA VAL A 50 -0.23 -34.62 50.87
C VAL A 50 1.28 -34.82 50.90
N THR A 51 2.04 -33.81 50.53
CA THR A 51 3.51 -33.82 50.53
C THR A 51 4.03 -32.97 51.67
N PHE A 52 4.80 -33.58 52.56
CA PHE A 52 5.45 -32.93 53.69
C PHE A 52 6.82 -32.35 53.29
N SER A 53 7.31 -31.38 54.07
CA SER A 53 8.65 -30.82 53.88
C SER A 53 9.80 -31.74 54.28
N GLN A 54 9.50 -32.76 55.10
CA GLN A 54 10.42 -33.79 55.56
C GLN A 54 9.64 -35.11 55.75
N PRO A 55 10.31 -36.29 55.73
CA PRO A 55 9.62 -37.56 55.93
C PRO A 55 8.95 -37.62 57.32
N PRO A 56 7.61 -37.82 57.40
CA PRO A 56 6.93 -38.02 58.68
C PRO A 56 7.14 -39.45 59.19
N ASP A 57 6.94 -39.66 60.50
CA ASP A 57 6.67 -40.98 61.03
C ASP A 57 5.38 -41.52 60.42
N LYS A 58 5.44 -42.72 59.85
CA LYS A 58 4.34 -43.31 59.11
C LYS A 58 3.09 -43.52 59.96
N ALA A 59 3.24 -44.03 61.19
CA ALA A 59 2.11 -44.31 62.06
C ALA A 59 1.46 -43.02 62.57
N SER A 60 2.24 -41.97 62.76
CA SER A 60 1.79 -40.64 63.11
C SER A 60 1.03 -39.97 61.97
N ALA A 61 1.59 -39.96 60.76
CA ALA A 61 0.96 -39.41 59.56
C ALA A 61 -0.38 -40.09 59.24
N GLU A 62 -0.44 -41.43 59.33
CA GLU A 62 -1.66 -42.18 59.09
C GLU A 62 -2.77 -41.87 60.12
N ARG A 63 -2.41 -41.57 61.36
CA ARG A 63 -3.37 -41.21 62.43
C ARG A 63 -3.83 -39.76 62.35
N ALA A 64 -2.96 -38.87 61.89
CA ALA A 64 -3.21 -37.44 61.80
C ALA A 64 -4.07 -37.05 60.58
N PHE A 65 -4.10 -37.88 59.53
CA PHE A 65 -4.86 -37.62 58.31
C PHE A 65 -6.34 -38.03 58.43
N SER A 66 -7.23 -37.15 57.98
CA SER A 66 -8.63 -37.48 57.75
C SER A 66 -9.14 -36.89 56.44
N LEU A 67 -10.11 -37.58 55.85
CA LEU A 67 -10.89 -37.11 54.72
C LEU A 67 -12.36 -37.25 55.13
N THR A 68 -13.11 -36.16 55.15
CA THR A 68 -14.52 -36.17 55.56
C THR A 68 -15.42 -35.48 54.54
N CYS A 69 -16.64 -35.98 54.42
CA CYS A 69 -17.73 -35.33 53.71
C CYS A 69 -18.98 -35.42 54.59
N ASN A 70 -19.63 -34.30 54.88
CA ASN A 70 -20.82 -34.24 55.75
C ASN A 70 -20.63 -34.96 57.11
N GLY A 71 -19.40 -34.94 57.65
CA GLY A 71 -19.05 -35.62 58.90
C GLY A 71 -18.82 -37.14 58.78
N VAL A 72 -18.86 -37.71 57.58
CA VAL A 72 -18.59 -39.13 57.30
C VAL A 72 -17.23 -39.28 56.62
N GLN A 73 -16.41 -40.20 57.08
CA GLN A 73 -15.12 -40.52 56.46
C GLN A 73 -15.28 -41.61 55.39
N PRO A 74 -14.95 -41.34 54.11
CA PRO A 74 -14.93 -42.36 53.07
C PRO A 74 -13.93 -43.48 53.41
N ALA A 75 -14.27 -44.72 53.07
CA ALA A 75 -13.37 -45.85 53.27
C ALA A 75 -12.26 -45.83 52.21
N GLY A 76 -11.01 -45.99 52.64
CA GLY A 76 -9.85 -46.04 51.75
C GLY A 76 -8.62 -46.61 52.43
N ARG A 77 -7.49 -46.50 51.73
CA ARG A 77 -6.19 -46.96 52.20
C ARG A 77 -5.17 -45.83 52.14
N LEU A 78 -4.40 -45.69 53.20
CA LEU A 78 -3.26 -44.78 53.24
C LEU A 78 -1.98 -45.50 52.83
N TYR A 79 -1.14 -44.79 52.09
CA TYR A 79 0.22 -45.15 51.74
C TYR A 79 1.13 -43.98 52.09
N CYS A 80 2.11 -44.23 52.97
CA CYS A 80 3.14 -43.25 53.30
C CYS A 80 4.48 -43.73 52.73
N SER A 81 5.13 -42.91 51.92
CA SER A 81 6.47 -43.16 51.35
C SER A 81 7.24 -41.86 51.28
N ASP A 82 8.46 -41.84 51.83
CA ASP A 82 9.30 -40.64 51.95
C ASP A 82 8.51 -39.46 52.54
N CYS A 83 8.35 -38.37 51.80
CA CYS A 83 7.57 -37.19 52.21
C CYS A 83 6.10 -37.22 51.76
N LEU A 84 5.64 -38.28 51.10
CA LEU A 84 4.31 -38.35 50.49
C LEU A 84 3.37 -39.25 51.30
N LEU A 85 2.23 -38.70 51.70
CA LEU A 85 1.09 -39.45 52.21
C LEU A 85 -0.03 -39.44 51.17
N GLN A 86 -0.46 -40.63 50.74
CA GLN A 86 -1.49 -40.82 49.72
C GLN A 86 -2.66 -41.61 50.28
N PHE A 87 -3.87 -41.07 50.18
CA PHE A 87 -5.13 -41.74 50.47
C PHE A 87 -5.81 -42.18 49.17
N ILE A 88 -6.09 -43.47 49.05
CA ILE A 88 -6.80 -44.08 47.92
C ILE A 88 -8.16 -44.61 48.42
N PRO A 89 -9.28 -43.96 48.06
CA PRO A 89 -10.63 -44.47 48.34
C PRO A 89 -10.85 -45.89 47.77
N TYR A 90 -11.59 -46.73 48.49
CA TYR A 90 -11.96 -48.07 48.00
C TYR A 90 -13.07 -48.03 46.94
N SER A 91 -13.94 -47.02 47.02
CA SER A 91 -14.98 -46.72 46.04
C SER A 91 -14.76 -45.31 45.47
N PRO A 92 -15.23 -45.01 44.25
CA PRO A 92 -15.26 -43.64 43.74
C PRO A 92 -15.93 -42.68 44.74
N LEU A 93 -15.42 -41.45 44.81
CA LEU A 93 -16.03 -40.37 45.59
C LEU A 93 -17.27 -39.85 44.86
N ASP A 94 -18.27 -39.38 45.61
CA ASP A 94 -19.55 -38.91 45.07
C ASP A 94 -19.38 -37.59 44.32
N THR A 95 -19.94 -37.52 43.11
CA THR A 95 -19.99 -36.30 42.29
C THR A 95 -20.84 -35.22 42.96
N GLY A 96 -20.58 -33.95 42.62
CA GLY A 96 -21.28 -32.80 43.19
C GLY A 96 -20.98 -32.54 44.68
N THR A 97 -20.09 -33.31 45.31
CA THR A 97 -19.88 -33.34 46.76
C THR A 97 -18.56 -32.68 47.17
N GLU A 98 -18.58 -31.86 48.23
CA GLU A 98 -17.39 -31.24 48.83
C GLU A 98 -16.77 -32.18 49.89
N TYR A 99 -15.46 -32.37 49.79
CA TYR A 99 -14.64 -33.14 50.71
C TYR A 99 -13.65 -32.24 51.42
N LEU A 100 -13.49 -32.47 52.73
CA LEU A 100 -12.52 -31.80 53.60
C LEU A 100 -11.37 -32.75 53.93
N ILE A 101 -10.16 -32.34 53.60
CA ILE A 101 -8.90 -32.95 54.02
C ILE A 101 -8.46 -32.24 55.29
N GLU A 102 -8.12 -33.00 56.32
CA GLU A 102 -7.47 -32.49 57.53
C GLU A 102 -6.21 -33.30 57.83
N VAL A 103 -5.12 -32.61 58.15
CA VAL A 103 -3.92 -33.22 58.72
C VAL A 103 -3.63 -32.53 60.04
N SER A 104 -3.84 -33.25 61.15
CA SER A 104 -3.62 -32.73 62.49
C SER A 104 -2.15 -32.39 62.72
N SER A 105 -1.91 -31.30 63.45
CA SER A 105 -0.60 -30.85 63.93
C SER A 105 0.14 -31.89 64.77
N THR A 106 -0.55 -32.94 65.23
CA THR A 106 0.04 -34.08 65.96
C THR A 106 0.93 -34.98 65.10
N VAL A 107 0.94 -34.81 63.77
CA VAL A 107 1.90 -35.50 62.91
C VAL A 107 3.33 -35.08 63.26
N GLU A 108 4.22 -36.06 63.37
CA GLU A 108 5.63 -35.85 63.75
C GLU A 108 6.58 -36.59 62.81
N THR A 109 7.81 -36.11 62.70
CA THR A 109 8.94 -36.83 62.11
C THR A 109 9.47 -37.90 63.07
N GLU A 110 10.31 -38.83 62.61
CA GLU A 110 10.99 -39.81 63.51
C GLU A 110 11.80 -39.15 64.64
N SER A 111 12.25 -37.90 64.43
CA SER A 111 12.94 -37.08 65.42
C SER A 111 12.02 -36.31 66.38
N GLY A 112 10.69 -36.48 66.30
CA GLY A 112 9.70 -35.83 67.16
C GLY A 112 9.39 -34.37 66.82
N ASN A 113 9.72 -33.92 65.61
CA ASN A 113 9.38 -32.58 65.13
C ASN A 113 7.99 -32.59 64.49
N SER A 114 7.10 -31.71 64.93
CA SER A 114 5.68 -31.66 64.52
C SER A 114 5.34 -30.46 63.65
N MET A 115 4.12 -30.45 63.11
CA MET A 115 3.53 -29.28 62.46
C MET A 115 3.15 -28.21 63.49
N SER A 116 3.15 -26.93 63.09
CA SER A 116 2.80 -25.83 63.99
C SER A 116 1.28 -25.65 64.18
N GLU A 117 0.49 -26.08 63.20
CA GLU A 117 -0.97 -25.97 63.17
C GLU A 117 -1.58 -27.08 62.30
N ASP A 118 -2.87 -27.32 62.45
CA ASP A 118 -3.60 -28.28 61.62
C ASP A 118 -3.70 -27.75 60.18
N PHE A 119 -3.51 -28.63 59.19
CA PHE A 119 -3.73 -28.30 57.79
C PHE A 119 -5.15 -28.70 57.38
N THR A 120 -5.84 -27.80 56.69
CA THR A 120 -7.18 -28.05 56.14
C THR A 120 -7.25 -27.67 54.67
N ALA A 121 -7.87 -28.50 53.85
CA ALA A 121 -8.08 -28.24 52.43
C ALA A 121 -9.42 -28.81 51.96
N ARG A 122 -10.08 -28.14 51.01
CA ARG A 122 -11.38 -28.56 50.45
C ARG A 122 -11.27 -28.79 48.95
N PHE A 123 -11.95 -29.83 48.47
CA PHE A 123 -12.11 -30.08 47.04
C PHE A 123 -13.53 -30.60 46.74
N ARG A 124 -13.99 -30.43 45.49
CA ARG A 124 -15.29 -30.93 45.04
C ARG A 124 -15.10 -31.85 43.84
N ILE A 125 -15.82 -32.99 43.81
CA ILE A 125 -15.90 -33.84 42.61
C ILE A 125 -16.97 -33.24 41.69
N GLY A 126 -16.64 -32.94 40.43
CA GLY A 126 -17.62 -32.41 39.45
C GLY A 126 -18.76 -33.38 39.12
N GLU A 127 -19.90 -32.87 38.64
CA GLU A 127 -20.93 -33.70 37.98
C GLU A 127 -20.42 -34.20 36.61
N GLU A 128 -21.08 -35.19 36.00
CA GLU A 128 -20.72 -35.73 34.68
C GLU A 128 -20.53 -34.58 33.68
N ALA A 129 -19.30 -34.39 33.21
CA ALA A 129 -18.96 -33.23 32.41
C ALA A 129 -19.55 -33.38 31.00
N LEU A 130 -20.40 -32.43 30.61
CA LEU A 130 -20.89 -32.37 29.23
C LEU A 130 -19.68 -32.16 28.31
N ARG A 131 -19.61 -33.00 27.28
CA ARG A 131 -18.62 -32.88 26.20
C ARG A 131 -18.97 -31.67 25.34
N PRO A 132 -18.01 -30.79 25.04
CA PRO A 132 -18.24 -29.68 24.14
C PRO A 132 -18.53 -30.20 22.74
N GLU A 133 -19.66 -29.76 22.19
CA GLU A 133 -20.06 -29.99 20.81
C GLU A 133 -20.43 -28.65 20.18
N VAL A 134 -20.02 -28.45 18.93
CA VAL A 134 -20.44 -27.27 18.16
C VAL A 134 -21.90 -27.45 17.77
N THR A 135 -22.74 -26.56 18.29
CA THR A 135 -24.19 -26.52 18.02
C THR A 135 -24.54 -25.61 16.85
N ASN A 136 -23.72 -24.60 16.61
CA ASN A 136 -23.87 -23.69 15.48
C ASN A 136 -22.51 -23.08 15.13
N ILE A 137 -22.29 -22.82 13.85
CA ILE A 137 -21.19 -22.02 13.35
C ILE A 137 -21.75 -21.01 12.36
N SER A 138 -21.22 -19.79 12.39
CA SER A 138 -21.52 -18.71 11.43
C SER A 138 -20.19 -18.09 11.04
N PRO A 139 -19.82 -18.01 9.75
CA PRO A 139 -20.57 -18.50 8.59
C PRO A 139 -20.82 -20.02 8.65
N ALA A 140 -21.94 -20.47 8.09
CA ALA A 140 -22.32 -21.87 8.02
C ALA A 140 -21.42 -22.63 7.02
N ASP A 141 -21.45 -23.96 7.10
CA ASP A 141 -20.67 -24.81 6.21
C ASP A 141 -21.06 -24.61 4.73
N GLY A 142 -20.09 -24.23 3.91
CA GLY A 142 -20.26 -23.85 2.50
C GLY A 142 -20.86 -22.46 2.29
N GLU A 143 -21.08 -21.66 3.33
CA GLU A 143 -21.62 -20.30 3.20
C GLU A 143 -20.62 -19.36 2.52
N ILE A 144 -21.14 -18.41 1.75
CA ILE A 144 -20.38 -17.31 1.15
C ILE A 144 -20.69 -16.03 1.92
N THR A 145 -19.67 -15.38 2.47
CA THR A 145 -19.83 -14.10 3.18
C THR A 145 -19.59 -12.93 2.24
N GLU A 146 -20.52 -11.97 2.16
CA GLU A 146 -20.37 -10.75 1.36
C GLU A 146 -19.53 -9.65 2.02
N ASP A 147 -19.00 -9.90 3.22
CA ASP A 147 -18.14 -8.97 3.96
C ASP A 147 -16.83 -9.67 4.36
N CYS A 148 -15.70 -9.16 3.87
CA CYS A 148 -14.35 -9.66 4.16
C CYS A 148 -13.90 -9.47 5.62
N PHE A 149 -14.70 -8.78 6.45
CA PHE A 149 -14.53 -8.67 7.90
C PHE A 149 -15.59 -9.45 8.69
N SER A 150 -16.40 -10.28 8.02
CA SER A 150 -17.44 -11.09 8.68
C SER A 150 -16.84 -11.87 9.85
N PRO A 151 -17.42 -11.75 11.07
CA PRO A 151 -16.92 -12.47 12.23
C PRO A 151 -17.24 -13.96 12.13
N LEU A 152 -16.33 -14.79 12.64
CA LEU A 152 -16.58 -16.21 12.88
C LEU A 152 -17.19 -16.38 14.28
N THR A 153 -18.41 -16.90 14.35
CA THR A 153 -19.10 -17.22 15.60
C THR A 153 -19.27 -18.73 15.75
N ILE A 154 -18.85 -19.28 16.88
CA ILE A 154 -18.96 -20.72 17.20
C ILE A 154 -19.74 -20.86 18.51
N SER A 155 -20.87 -21.58 18.47
CA SER A 155 -21.72 -21.83 19.62
C SER A 155 -21.58 -23.27 20.10
N PHE A 156 -21.40 -23.46 21.41
CA PHE A 156 -21.21 -24.75 22.06
C PHE A 156 -22.43 -25.16 22.89
N ASN A 157 -22.65 -26.47 23.02
CA ASN A 157 -23.70 -27.04 23.89
C ASN A 157 -23.45 -26.80 25.40
N THR A 158 -22.20 -26.54 25.79
CA THR A 158 -21.74 -26.33 27.16
C THR A 158 -20.72 -25.20 27.23
N ALA A 159 -20.38 -24.74 28.44
CA ALA A 159 -19.41 -23.68 28.65
C ALA A 159 -17.97 -24.18 28.38
N VAL A 160 -17.20 -23.45 27.57
CA VAL A 160 -15.82 -23.80 27.16
C VAL A 160 -14.88 -22.63 27.45
N GLY A 161 -13.71 -22.93 28.02
CA GLY A 161 -12.73 -21.89 28.36
C GLY A 161 -12.05 -21.32 27.11
N LEU A 162 -11.83 -20.00 27.08
CA LEU A 162 -11.21 -19.32 25.94
C LEU A 162 -9.83 -19.88 25.59
N ASP A 163 -8.99 -20.17 26.59
CA ASP A 163 -7.64 -20.72 26.38
C ASP A 163 -7.71 -22.09 25.69
N SER A 164 -8.63 -22.97 26.14
CA SER A 164 -8.83 -24.27 25.50
C SER A 164 -9.32 -24.14 24.06
N ILE A 165 -10.19 -23.18 23.76
CA ILE A 165 -10.63 -22.92 22.38
C ILE A 165 -9.43 -22.47 21.54
N LEU A 166 -8.65 -21.49 21.99
CA LEU A 166 -7.55 -20.92 21.20
C LEU A 166 -6.40 -21.89 20.96
N GLU A 167 -6.14 -22.81 21.90
CA GLU A 167 -5.14 -23.88 21.73
C GLU A 167 -5.58 -24.95 20.71
N ASN A 168 -6.89 -25.12 20.52
CA ASN A 168 -7.48 -26.19 19.71
C ASN A 168 -8.17 -25.70 18.43
N LEU A 169 -8.28 -24.39 18.22
CA LEU A 169 -8.86 -23.76 17.03
C LEU A 169 -7.76 -23.50 15.99
N SER A 170 -7.99 -23.97 14.77
CA SER A 170 -7.18 -23.58 13.61
C SER A 170 -8.07 -23.09 12.47
N ILE A 171 -7.60 -22.05 11.77
CA ILE A 171 -8.27 -21.48 10.60
C ILE A 171 -7.23 -21.45 9.47
N SER A 172 -7.60 -21.95 8.29
CA SER A 172 -6.71 -22.04 7.12
C SER A 172 -7.42 -21.54 5.86
N PRO A 173 -6.92 -20.52 5.14
CA PRO A 173 -5.74 -19.70 5.48
C PRO A 173 -5.86 -18.98 6.84
N PRO A 174 -4.75 -18.59 7.49
CA PRO A 174 -4.80 -17.96 8.80
C PRO A 174 -5.49 -16.59 8.72
N ILE A 175 -6.51 -16.38 9.56
CA ILE A 175 -7.18 -15.09 9.75
C ILE A 175 -6.64 -14.46 11.03
N ARG A 176 -6.11 -13.24 10.95
CA ARG A 176 -5.74 -12.48 12.15
C ARG A 176 -6.98 -11.82 12.72
N GLY A 177 -7.24 -12.02 14.01
CA GLY A 177 -8.43 -11.46 14.63
C GLY A 177 -8.35 -11.33 16.14
N ARG A 178 -9.46 -10.83 16.71
CA ARG A 178 -9.69 -10.74 18.15
C ARG A 178 -10.76 -11.74 18.55
N ALA A 179 -10.45 -12.56 19.54
CA ALA A 179 -11.41 -13.48 20.14
C ALA A 179 -12.14 -12.80 21.32
N SER A 180 -13.43 -13.06 21.44
CA SER A 180 -14.26 -12.66 22.57
C SER A 180 -15.24 -13.78 22.91
N MET A 181 -15.63 -13.87 24.19
CA MET A 181 -16.57 -14.88 24.68
C MET A 181 -17.85 -14.20 25.17
N SER A 182 -18.98 -14.90 25.02
CA SER A 182 -20.22 -14.56 25.71
C SER A 182 -20.09 -14.71 27.24
N GLU A 183 -20.99 -14.07 27.99
CA GLU A 183 -20.98 -14.10 29.47
C GLU A 183 -21.14 -15.52 30.04
N ASP A 184 -21.82 -16.41 29.32
CA ASP A 184 -22.05 -17.81 29.70
C ASP A 184 -20.97 -18.78 29.17
N PHE A 185 -19.95 -18.25 28.49
CA PHE A 185 -18.85 -19.02 27.89
C PHE A 185 -19.28 -20.07 26.84
N ARG A 186 -20.44 -19.88 26.20
CA ARG A 186 -20.96 -20.81 25.19
C ARG A 186 -20.81 -20.33 23.76
N VAL A 187 -20.46 -19.06 23.54
CA VAL A 187 -20.30 -18.51 22.20
C VAL A 187 -18.96 -17.80 22.10
N LEU A 188 -18.13 -18.27 21.17
CA LEU A 188 -16.92 -17.59 20.73
C LEU A 188 -17.29 -16.69 19.55
N THR A 189 -16.86 -15.43 19.59
CA THR A 189 -16.83 -14.53 18.43
C THR A 189 -15.38 -14.16 18.11
N TYR A 190 -14.91 -14.57 16.93
CA TYR A 190 -13.59 -14.26 16.39
C TYR A 190 -13.74 -13.22 15.27
N SER A 191 -13.36 -11.97 15.55
CA SER A 191 -13.51 -10.86 14.62
C SER A 191 -12.18 -10.60 13.87
N PRO A 192 -12.15 -10.70 12.54
CA PRO A 192 -10.98 -10.35 11.74
C PRO A 192 -10.49 -8.91 12.01
N VAL A 193 -9.18 -8.70 12.06
CA VAL A 193 -8.55 -7.36 12.12
C VAL A 193 -7.88 -6.97 10.81
N GLU A 194 -7.78 -7.91 9.87
CA GLU A 194 -7.31 -7.74 8.51
C GLU A 194 -8.37 -8.38 7.59
N ALA A 195 -8.53 -7.84 6.37
CA ALA A 195 -9.51 -8.35 5.42
C ALA A 195 -9.18 -9.79 5.00
N MET A 196 -10.19 -10.65 4.96
CA MET A 196 -10.08 -11.96 4.33
C MET A 196 -9.88 -11.81 2.81
N SER A 197 -9.16 -12.75 2.21
CA SER A 197 -8.98 -12.82 0.76
C SER A 197 -10.28 -13.25 0.10
N TRP A 198 -10.76 -12.45 -0.86
CA TRP A 198 -11.94 -12.78 -1.66
C TRP A 198 -11.77 -14.08 -2.46
N GLY A 199 -12.88 -14.75 -2.77
CA GLY A 199 -12.93 -16.02 -3.50
C GLY A 199 -12.23 -17.18 -2.78
N THR A 200 -11.80 -16.99 -1.53
CA THR A 200 -10.95 -17.93 -0.81
C THR A 200 -11.77 -18.78 0.14
N GLU A 201 -11.55 -20.10 0.09
CA GLU A 201 -12.12 -21.05 1.05
C GLU A 201 -11.32 -21.02 2.36
N TYR A 202 -12.00 -20.74 3.46
CA TYR A 202 -11.48 -20.77 4.82
C TYR A 202 -11.99 -21.99 5.56
N ILE A 203 -11.07 -22.85 6.00
CA ILE A 203 -11.35 -24.08 6.74
C ILE A 203 -11.12 -23.83 8.23
N VAL A 204 -12.17 -23.96 9.03
CA VAL A 204 -12.17 -23.88 10.49
C VAL A 204 -12.14 -25.29 11.07
N LYS A 205 -11.18 -25.57 11.96
CA LYS A 205 -11.07 -26.85 12.68
C LYS A 205 -10.96 -26.64 14.17
N LEU A 206 -11.66 -27.49 14.92
CA LEU A 206 -11.51 -27.66 16.36
C LEU A 206 -11.13 -29.12 16.62
N SER A 207 -10.04 -29.36 17.34
CA SER A 207 -9.58 -30.72 17.69
C SER A 207 -10.48 -31.38 18.75
N ASP A 208 -10.31 -32.69 18.93
CA ASP A 208 -10.95 -33.48 19.98
C ASP A 208 -10.35 -33.28 21.38
N ASP A 209 -9.21 -32.57 21.48
CA ASP A 209 -8.60 -32.12 22.74
C ASP A 209 -9.34 -30.94 23.40
N LEU A 210 -10.32 -30.33 22.71
CA LEU A 210 -11.13 -29.23 23.25
C LEU A 210 -11.85 -29.65 24.53
N CYS A 211 -11.75 -28.86 25.61
CA CYS A 211 -12.27 -29.22 26.92
C CYS A 211 -13.26 -28.19 27.48
N SER A 212 -14.40 -28.65 27.98
CA SER A 212 -15.37 -27.79 28.68
C SER A 212 -14.82 -27.32 30.02
N ILE A 213 -15.36 -26.21 30.55
CA ILE A 213 -14.99 -25.69 31.88
C ILE A 213 -15.31 -26.74 32.98
N SER A 214 -16.30 -27.60 32.72
CA SER A 214 -16.67 -28.73 33.58
C SER A 214 -15.75 -29.96 33.46
N GLY A 215 -14.78 -29.97 32.53
CA GLY A 215 -13.77 -31.03 32.40
C GLY A 215 -14.08 -32.15 31.39
N GLY A 216 -15.07 -31.97 30.51
CA GLY A 216 -15.40 -32.95 29.46
C GLY A 216 -14.68 -32.60 28.17
N THR A 217 -14.02 -33.55 27.51
CA THR A 217 -13.37 -33.33 26.20
C THR A 217 -14.35 -33.54 25.05
N ALA A 218 -14.09 -32.90 23.91
CA ALA A 218 -14.89 -33.05 22.71
C ALA A 218 -14.97 -34.53 22.28
N ALA A 219 -16.11 -34.91 21.71
CA ALA A 219 -16.33 -36.29 21.29
C ALA A 219 -15.62 -36.64 19.97
N ALA A 220 -15.42 -35.64 19.11
CA ALA A 220 -14.77 -35.75 17.81
C ALA A 220 -14.23 -34.38 17.37
N GLU A 221 -13.26 -34.40 16.47
CA GLU A 221 -12.84 -33.20 15.75
C GLU A 221 -14.02 -32.61 14.97
N PHE A 222 -14.11 -31.28 14.97
CA PHE A 222 -15.08 -30.53 14.18
C PHE A 222 -14.35 -29.80 13.05
N THR A 223 -14.90 -29.87 11.84
CA THR A 223 -14.41 -29.14 10.66
C THR A 223 -15.59 -28.50 9.94
N SER A 224 -15.40 -27.25 9.51
CA SER A 224 -16.33 -26.55 8.63
C SER A 224 -15.54 -25.63 7.69
N ALA A 225 -16.07 -25.37 6.50
CA ALA A 225 -15.49 -24.45 5.53
C ALA A 225 -16.49 -23.37 5.13
N PHE A 226 -16.00 -22.17 4.83
CA PHE A 226 -16.80 -21.08 4.25
C PHE A 226 -15.97 -20.31 3.23
N PHE A 227 -16.62 -19.55 2.36
CA PHE A 227 -15.95 -18.70 1.38
C PHE A 227 -16.06 -17.24 1.79
N ALA A 228 -14.94 -16.51 1.74
CA ALA A 228 -14.99 -15.07 1.77
C ALA A 228 -15.33 -14.57 0.37
N GLY A 229 -16.58 -14.19 0.15
CA GLY A 229 -17.01 -13.47 -1.04
C GLY A 229 -17.68 -14.25 -2.16
N SER A 230 -18.59 -13.59 -2.88
CA SER A 230 -19.38 -14.18 -3.97
C SER A 230 -18.92 -13.80 -5.37
N ASP A 231 -18.11 -12.76 -5.49
CA ASP A 231 -17.75 -12.25 -6.81
C ASP A 231 -16.49 -12.92 -7.33
N ASN A 232 -16.66 -13.72 -8.37
CA ASN A 232 -15.61 -14.34 -9.17
C ASN A 232 -15.67 -13.85 -10.62
N GLN A 233 -16.45 -12.80 -10.91
CA GLN A 233 -16.49 -12.22 -12.24
C GLN A 233 -15.27 -11.31 -12.41
N PRO A 234 -14.49 -11.49 -13.49
CA PRO A 234 -13.38 -10.59 -13.76
C PRO A 234 -13.92 -9.23 -14.24
N PRO A 235 -13.25 -8.12 -13.88
CA PRO A 235 -13.61 -6.82 -14.41
C PRO A 235 -13.37 -6.79 -15.92
N GLU A 236 -14.32 -6.25 -16.67
CA GLU A 236 -14.23 -6.04 -18.11
C GLU A 236 -14.19 -4.54 -18.43
N ILE A 237 -13.44 -4.14 -19.46
CA ILE A 237 -13.53 -2.78 -20.03
C ILE A 237 -14.73 -2.76 -20.97
N ILE A 238 -15.82 -2.14 -20.54
CA ILE A 238 -17.06 -2.06 -21.31
C ILE A 238 -17.02 -0.92 -22.32
N GLU A 239 -16.26 0.14 -22.02
CA GLU A 239 -16.18 1.32 -22.86
C GLU A 239 -14.82 2.01 -22.67
N ALA A 240 -14.25 2.48 -23.77
CA ALA A 240 -13.08 3.34 -23.79
C ALA A 240 -13.38 4.52 -24.72
N THR A 241 -13.28 5.74 -24.24
CA THR A 241 -13.66 6.95 -24.99
C THR A 241 -12.73 8.13 -24.70
N SER A 242 -12.89 9.23 -25.42
CA SER A 242 -12.52 10.55 -24.92
C SER A 242 -13.35 10.92 -23.68
N GLU A 243 -12.87 11.86 -22.87
CA GLU A 243 -13.58 12.36 -21.67
C GLU A 243 -15.00 12.87 -21.98
N ASP A 244 -15.19 13.56 -23.11
CA ASP A 244 -16.48 14.08 -23.55
C ASP A 244 -17.35 13.03 -24.27
N GLY A 245 -16.86 11.80 -24.42
CA GLY A 245 -17.54 10.71 -25.14
C GLY A 245 -17.65 10.91 -26.65
N SER A 246 -17.04 11.94 -27.23
CA SER A 246 -17.14 12.24 -28.67
C SER A 246 -16.39 11.22 -29.54
N VAL A 247 -15.36 10.57 -28.98
CA VAL A 247 -14.55 9.56 -29.65
C VAL A 247 -14.64 8.24 -28.89
N ILE A 248 -14.98 7.16 -29.59
CA ILE A 248 -14.99 5.79 -29.04
C ILE A 248 -13.69 5.10 -29.43
N LEU A 249 -12.89 4.72 -28.46
CA LEU A 249 -11.66 3.96 -28.66
C LEU A 249 -11.99 2.48 -28.82
N THR A 250 -11.68 1.93 -30.01
CA THR A 250 -11.91 0.52 -30.27
C THR A 250 -10.73 -0.30 -29.73
N ARG A 251 -11.04 -1.28 -28.88
CA ARG A 251 -10.06 -2.25 -28.39
C ARG A 251 -9.47 -3.04 -29.57
N SER A 252 -8.15 -3.16 -29.60
CA SER A 252 -7.47 -3.98 -30.60
C SER A 252 -7.67 -5.48 -30.29
N PRO A 253 -7.91 -6.34 -31.30
CA PRO A 253 -8.18 -7.77 -31.07
C PRO A 253 -6.96 -8.53 -30.55
N SER A 254 -5.77 -8.08 -30.94
CA SER A 254 -4.49 -8.65 -30.52
C SER A 254 -3.41 -7.56 -30.52
N GLU A 255 -2.28 -7.83 -29.87
CA GLU A 255 -1.13 -6.91 -29.90
C GLU A 255 -0.60 -6.79 -31.34
N GLY A 256 -0.55 -5.57 -31.87
CA GLY A 256 -0.05 -5.28 -33.22
C GLY A 256 -1.13 -5.12 -34.30
N GLU A 257 -2.39 -5.46 -34.03
CA GLU A 257 -3.52 -5.13 -34.90
C GLU A 257 -4.03 -3.72 -34.59
N VAL A 258 -3.53 -2.74 -35.33
CA VAL A 258 -3.77 -1.32 -35.05
C VAL A 258 -5.11 -0.87 -35.64
N LEU A 259 -6.09 -0.62 -34.78
CA LEU A 259 -7.29 0.14 -35.11
C LEU A 259 -7.04 1.61 -34.79
N ILE A 260 -6.64 2.38 -35.80
CA ILE A 260 -6.24 3.78 -35.64
C ILE A 260 -7.47 4.67 -35.55
N TRP A 261 -7.54 5.44 -34.47
CA TRP A 261 -8.41 6.61 -34.41
C TRP A 261 -7.65 7.86 -34.81
N ASN A 262 -8.17 8.53 -35.85
CA ASN A 262 -7.68 9.82 -36.31
C ASN A 262 -8.36 10.94 -35.51
N SER A 263 -7.71 12.10 -35.49
CA SER A 263 -8.13 13.33 -34.83
C SER A 263 -8.11 13.26 -33.30
N TRP A 264 -7.16 12.54 -32.70
CA TRP A 264 -6.96 12.63 -31.25
C TRP A 264 -6.15 13.89 -30.87
N SER A 265 -6.66 14.66 -29.91
CA SER A 265 -6.02 15.88 -29.42
C SER A 265 -4.80 15.58 -28.54
N LYS A 266 -3.78 16.44 -28.59
CA LYS A 266 -2.60 16.31 -27.72
C LYS A 266 -2.92 16.35 -26.23
N ASN A 267 -4.01 17.02 -25.85
CA ASN A 267 -4.50 17.14 -24.48
C ASN A 267 -5.71 16.22 -24.22
N GLY A 268 -6.04 15.34 -25.18
CA GLY A 268 -7.18 14.46 -25.09
C GLY A 268 -7.00 13.44 -23.98
N ARG A 269 -7.93 13.43 -23.02
CA ARG A 269 -7.97 12.47 -21.93
C ARG A 269 -8.70 11.20 -22.34
N VAL A 270 -8.25 10.06 -21.81
CA VAL A 270 -8.88 8.76 -22.04
C VAL A 270 -9.78 8.41 -20.86
N ARG A 271 -11.05 8.12 -21.12
CA ARG A 271 -11.99 7.57 -20.15
C ARG A 271 -12.14 6.07 -20.39
N LEU A 272 -12.00 5.26 -19.35
CA LEU A 272 -12.26 3.82 -19.34
C LEU A 272 -13.39 3.53 -18.36
N ALA A 273 -14.47 2.91 -18.84
CA ALA A 273 -15.53 2.39 -17.99
C ALA A 273 -15.44 0.87 -17.89
N PHE A 274 -15.82 0.35 -16.72
CA PHE A 274 -15.67 -1.06 -16.36
C PHE A 274 -17.03 -1.71 -16.07
N SER A 275 -17.10 -3.03 -16.15
CA SER A 275 -18.29 -3.80 -15.78
C SER A 275 -18.63 -3.68 -14.29
N GLU A 276 -17.65 -3.33 -13.46
CA GLU A 276 -17.74 -3.26 -12.00
C GLU A 276 -16.69 -2.32 -11.39
N GLU A 277 -16.72 -2.16 -10.06
CA GLU A 277 -15.78 -1.32 -9.30
C GLU A 277 -14.37 -1.91 -9.26
N ILE A 278 -13.40 -1.13 -9.76
CA ILE A 278 -12.00 -1.54 -9.85
C ILE A 278 -11.17 -1.12 -8.63
N ASP A 279 -10.16 -1.91 -8.28
CA ASP A 279 -9.17 -1.49 -7.30
C ASP A 279 -8.29 -0.38 -7.88
N ARG A 280 -8.31 0.78 -7.23
CA ARG A 280 -7.70 2.01 -7.75
C ARG A 280 -6.18 1.91 -7.83
N GLU A 281 -5.54 1.22 -6.88
CA GLU A 281 -4.09 1.06 -6.87
C GLU A 281 -3.64 0.13 -8.00
N SER A 282 -4.33 -1.00 -8.17
CA SER A 282 -4.09 -1.94 -9.28
C SER A 282 -4.28 -1.27 -10.64
N ALA A 283 -5.28 -0.39 -10.78
CA ALA A 283 -5.56 0.32 -12.03
C ALA A 283 -4.39 1.23 -12.42
N VAL A 284 -3.86 2.02 -11.47
CA VAL A 284 -2.70 2.89 -11.70
C VAL A 284 -1.44 2.10 -12.07
N GLN A 285 -1.25 0.91 -11.49
CA GLN A 285 -0.07 0.07 -11.75
C GLN A 285 -0.17 -0.77 -13.02
N SER A 286 -1.39 -1.08 -13.47
CA SER A 286 -1.65 -2.00 -14.58
C SER A 286 -1.73 -1.31 -15.95
N ILE A 287 -1.81 0.02 -15.98
CA ILE A 287 -1.96 0.83 -17.19
C ILE A 287 -0.64 1.47 -17.57
N ASN A 288 -0.22 1.27 -18.82
CA ASN A 288 1.01 1.83 -19.36
C ASN A 288 0.77 2.44 -20.73
N ILE A 289 1.52 3.49 -21.08
CA ILE A 289 1.48 4.13 -22.39
C ILE A 289 2.86 4.14 -23.03
N GLU A 290 2.91 3.87 -24.34
CA GLU A 290 4.13 3.87 -25.15
C GLU A 290 3.95 4.73 -26.41
N PRO A 291 4.83 5.71 -26.71
CA PRO A 291 5.95 6.20 -25.91
C PRO A 291 5.55 6.64 -24.50
N SER A 292 6.43 6.47 -23.52
CA SER A 292 6.15 6.81 -22.13
C SER A 292 5.98 8.32 -21.97
N THR A 293 4.92 8.72 -21.27
CA THR A 293 4.64 10.09 -20.84
C THR A 293 4.16 10.08 -19.40
N ALA A 294 4.34 11.19 -18.67
CA ALA A 294 3.75 11.34 -17.34
C ALA A 294 2.22 11.32 -17.44
N THR A 295 1.59 10.58 -16.53
CA THR A 295 0.13 10.37 -16.50
C THR A 295 -0.44 10.55 -15.11
N THR A 296 -1.53 11.30 -15.03
CA THR A 296 -2.36 11.41 -13.82
C THR A 296 -3.64 10.61 -13.99
N PHE A 297 -4.02 9.87 -12.95
CA PHE A 297 -5.23 9.07 -12.91
C PHE A 297 -6.25 9.67 -11.94
N SER A 298 -7.50 9.80 -12.38
CA SER A 298 -8.62 10.24 -11.55
C SER A 298 -9.85 9.40 -11.83
N PHE A 299 -10.81 9.39 -10.91
CA PHE A 299 -12.01 8.56 -11.01
C PHE A 299 -13.25 9.47 -11.03
N ASN A 300 -14.15 9.22 -11.98
CA ASN A 300 -15.42 9.93 -12.07
C ASN A 300 -16.46 9.25 -11.16
N GLU A 301 -16.64 9.80 -9.97
CA GLU A 301 -17.55 9.27 -8.94
C GLU A 301 -19.05 9.48 -9.27
N ASP A 302 -19.36 10.31 -10.27
CA ASP A 302 -20.75 10.54 -10.71
C ASP A 302 -21.31 9.34 -11.51
N GLU A 303 -20.44 8.43 -11.96
CA GLU A 303 -20.78 7.20 -12.67
C GLU A 303 -20.72 5.99 -11.73
N GLN A 304 -21.50 4.95 -12.02
CA GLN A 304 -21.58 3.72 -11.21
C GLN A 304 -21.52 2.49 -12.14
N PRO A 305 -20.43 1.71 -12.14
CA PRO A 305 -19.19 1.93 -11.37
C PRO A 305 -18.42 3.19 -11.81
N ALA A 306 -17.54 3.71 -10.95
CA ALA A 306 -16.73 4.87 -11.28
C ALA A 306 -15.82 4.60 -12.50
N SER A 307 -15.85 5.48 -13.51
CA SER A 307 -14.93 5.37 -14.65
C SER A 307 -13.57 5.99 -14.33
N LEU A 308 -12.52 5.42 -14.93
CA LEU A 308 -11.15 5.90 -14.83
C LEU A 308 -10.88 6.94 -15.91
N LEU A 309 -10.38 8.10 -15.53
CA LEU A 309 -9.90 9.15 -16.40
C LEU A 309 -8.37 9.23 -16.35
N ILE A 310 -7.75 9.16 -17.53
CA ILE A 310 -6.30 9.21 -17.73
C ILE A 310 -5.96 10.56 -18.39
N GLU A 311 -5.14 11.35 -17.70
CA GLU A 311 -4.62 12.63 -18.16
C GLU A 311 -3.12 12.51 -18.46
N PHE A 312 -2.64 13.22 -19.49
CA PHE A 312 -1.25 13.21 -19.93
C PHE A 312 -0.61 14.56 -19.58
N ASP A 313 0.20 14.60 -18.51
CA ASP A 313 0.60 15.85 -17.85
C ASP A 313 1.41 16.81 -18.75
N GLU A 314 2.26 16.23 -19.62
CA GLU A 314 3.10 16.99 -20.55
C GLU A 314 2.46 17.14 -21.95
N GLY A 315 1.25 16.61 -22.15
CA GLY A 315 0.61 16.49 -23.45
C GLY A 315 1.27 15.44 -24.37
N LEU A 316 0.53 15.02 -25.39
CA LEU A 316 0.96 14.02 -26.36
C LEU A 316 1.60 14.68 -27.59
N ARG A 317 2.62 14.04 -28.15
CA ARG A 317 3.36 14.59 -29.29
C ARG A 317 2.55 14.49 -30.58
N TRP A 318 2.52 15.58 -31.35
CA TRP A 318 1.90 15.62 -32.67
C TRP A 318 2.48 14.55 -33.61
N GLN A 319 1.63 14.02 -34.50
CA GLN A 319 1.95 12.96 -35.47
C GLN A 319 2.61 11.72 -34.87
N THR A 320 2.42 11.49 -33.57
CA THR A 320 2.95 10.34 -32.86
C THR A 320 1.84 9.33 -32.61
N MET A 321 2.16 8.05 -32.80
CA MET A 321 1.28 6.95 -32.40
C MET A 321 1.60 6.55 -30.97
N TYR A 322 0.60 6.55 -30.11
CA TYR A 322 0.69 6.03 -28.74
C TYR A 322 -0.10 4.72 -28.61
N LYS A 323 0.46 3.77 -27.87
CA LYS A 323 -0.15 2.51 -27.48
C LYS A 323 -0.44 2.56 -25.98
N LEU A 324 -1.72 2.61 -25.62
CA LEU A 324 -2.18 2.44 -24.25
C LEU A 324 -2.46 0.96 -24.01
N ARG A 325 -1.80 0.36 -23.02
CA ARG A 325 -1.95 -1.03 -22.60
C ARG A 325 -2.56 -1.08 -21.20
N VAL A 326 -3.65 -1.82 -21.06
CA VAL A 326 -4.22 -2.24 -19.78
C VAL A 326 -3.90 -3.70 -19.58
N SER A 327 -3.10 -4.03 -18.57
CA SER A 327 -2.63 -5.40 -18.32
C SER A 327 -3.58 -6.22 -17.46
N THR A 328 -3.41 -7.54 -17.43
CA THR A 328 -4.15 -8.47 -16.56
C THR A 328 -3.81 -8.32 -15.08
N ALA A 329 -2.91 -7.40 -14.70
CA ALA A 329 -2.65 -7.06 -13.30
C ALA A 329 -3.73 -6.13 -12.72
N LEU A 330 -4.61 -5.57 -13.56
CA LEU A 330 -5.77 -4.81 -13.12
C LEU A 330 -6.72 -5.75 -12.38
N THR A 331 -7.12 -5.37 -11.17
CA THR A 331 -8.07 -6.12 -10.35
C THR A 331 -9.31 -5.31 -10.01
N ASP A 332 -10.41 -5.99 -9.77
CA ASP A 332 -11.57 -5.41 -9.10
C ASP A 332 -11.32 -5.21 -7.59
N CYS A 333 -12.30 -4.66 -6.86
CA CYS A 333 -12.25 -4.58 -5.39
C CYS A 333 -12.27 -5.95 -4.67
N ARG A 334 -12.42 -7.06 -5.41
CA ARG A 334 -12.49 -8.44 -4.95
C ARG A 334 -11.29 -9.28 -5.45
N ASN A 335 -10.24 -8.63 -5.95
CA ASN A 335 -9.02 -9.25 -6.50
C ASN A 335 -9.23 -10.18 -7.73
N ASN A 336 -10.37 -10.14 -8.40
CA ASN A 336 -10.51 -10.76 -9.71
C ASN A 336 -9.72 -9.95 -10.73
N THR A 337 -8.89 -10.62 -11.53
CA THR A 337 -8.02 -9.99 -12.52
C THR A 337 -8.72 -9.86 -13.87
N LEU A 338 -8.47 -8.77 -14.61
CA LEU A 338 -8.87 -8.63 -16.01
C LEU A 338 -8.44 -9.86 -16.84
N GLU A 339 -9.36 -10.48 -17.58
CA GLU A 339 -9.10 -11.76 -18.27
C GLU A 339 -8.00 -11.69 -19.33
N GLN A 340 -7.94 -10.57 -20.05
CA GLN A 340 -7.03 -10.37 -21.17
C GLN A 340 -6.60 -8.92 -21.28
N GLU A 341 -5.36 -8.70 -21.68
CA GLU A 341 -4.80 -7.37 -21.91
C GLU A 341 -5.59 -6.61 -22.97
N ALA A 342 -5.78 -5.32 -22.75
CA ALA A 342 -6.44 -4.42 -23.70
C ALA A 342 -5.43 -3.42 -24.28
N PHE A 343 -5.49 -3.23 -25.59
CA PHE A 343 -4.63 -2.29 -26.32
C PHE A 343 -5.48 -1.27 -27.07
N PHE A 344 -5.16 0.01 -26.87
CA PHE A 344 -5.76 1.13 -27.57
C PHE A 344 -4.66 1.94 -28.25
N TYR A 345 -4.88 2.32 -29.51
CA TYR A 345 -3.91 3.07 -30.30
C TYR A 345 -4.45 4.48 -30.58
N LEU A 346 -3.69 5.48 -30.14
CA LEU A 346 -4.02 6.90 -30.26
C LEU A 346 -3.06 7.52 -31.28
N PHE A 347 -3.58 7.99 -32.42
CA PHE A 347 -2.78 8.77 -33.35
C PHE A 347 -3.08 10.26 -33.18
N ILE A 348 -2.05 11.01 -32.79
CA ILE A 348 -2.21 12.43 -32.46
C ILE A 348 -2.14 13.25 -33.74
N ASN A 349 -3.28 13.43 -34.40
CA ASN A 349 -3.40 14.18 -35.65
C ASN A 349 -4.65 15.08 -35.71
N ASP A 350 -5.19 15.49 -34.56
CA ASP A 350 -6.19 16.56 -34.44
C ASP A 350 -5.68 17.95 -34.92
N PRO A 351 -6.26 18.58 -35.95
CA PRO A 351 -5.75 19.84 -36.51
C PRO A 351 -5.46 20.97 -35.52
N ALA A 352 -6.18 21.04 -34.39
CA ALA A 352 -5.95 22.04 -33.33
C ALA A 352 -4.69 21.78 -32.49
N SER A 353 -4.12 20.57 -32.57
CA SER A 353 -2.91 20.13 -31.86
C SER A 353 -1.63 20.26 -32.70
N LYS A 354 -1.72 20.81 -33.91
CA LYS A 354 -0.59 20.95 -34.84
C LYS A 354 0.43 22.00 -34.33
N PRO A 355 1.72 21.68 -34.24
CA PRO A 355 2.75 22.61 -33.80
C PRO A 355 2.99 23.72 -34.85
N PRO A 356 3.36 24.93 -34.41
CA PRO A 356 3.83 25.98 -35.30
C PRO A 356 5.03 25.51 -36.11
N SER A 357 5.12 25.92 -37.37
CA SER A 357 6.28 25.65 -38.21
C SER A 357 6.48 26.76 -39.23
N VAL A 358 7.74 27.13 -39.50
CA VAL A 358 8.06 28.15 -40.50
C VAL A 358 7.93 27.52 -41.89
N SER A 359 7.01 28.04 -42.69
CA SER A 359 6.78 27.57 -44.06
C SER A 359 7.64 28.31 -45.08
N ARG A 360 7.91 29.59 -44.84
CA ARG A 360 8.59 30.49 -45.77
C ARG A 360 9.15 31.71 -45.06
N VAL A 361 10.20 32.30 -45.63
CA VAL A 361 10.68 33.64 -45.27
C VAL A 361 10.72 34.52 -46.51
N SER A 362 10.33 35.79 -46.39
CA SER A 362 10.46 36.78 -47.46
C SER A 362 11.30 37.97 -46.99
N PHE A 363 12.22 38.42 -47.84
CA PHE A 363 12.93 39.68 -47.67
C PHE A 363 12.36 40.75 -48.60
N ILE A 364 12.06 41.92 -48.03
CA ILE A 364 11.44 43.05 -48.72
C ILE A 364 12.33 44.28 -48.50
N PRO A 365 13.10 44.70 -49.52
CA PRO A 365 14.02 45.84 -49.40
C PRO A 365 13.31 47.19 -49.31
N ASP A 366 12.16 47.32 -49.98
CA ASP A 366 11.22 48.43 -49.88
C ASP A 366 9.80 47.92 -50.20
N GLU A 367 8.75 48.54 -49.64
CA GLU A 367 7.34 48.19 -49.86
C GLU A 367 6.92 48.31 -51.34
N THR A 368 7.75 48.90 -52.19
CA THR A 368 7.50 49.06 -53.63
C THR A 368 8.36 48.15 -54.53
N GLU A 369 9.34 47.43 -53.97
CA GLU A 369 10.33 46.65 -54.72
C GLU A 369 10.03 45.13 -54.78
N ALA A 370 10.83 44.40 -55.55
CA ALA A 370 10.71 42.96 -55.75
C ALA A 370 11.02 42.20 -54.44
N VAL A 371 10.17 41.24 -54.10
CA VAL A 371 10.31 40.40 -52.91
C VAL A 371 11.21 39.22 -53.24
N THR A 372 12.22 38.96 -52.39
CA THR A 372 12.98 37.71 -52.44
C THR A 372 12.33 36.72 -51.48
N VAL A 373 12.01 35.52 -51.97
CA VAL A 373 11.31 34.47 -51.21
C VAL A 373 12.26 33.29 -50.99
N PHE A 374 12.31 32.80 -49.76
CA PHE A 374 13.02 31.59 -49.34
C PHE A 374 11.98 30.56 -48.88
N ASP A 375 11.76 29.52 -49.67
CA ASP A 375 10.78 28.47 -49.34
C ASP A 375 11.43 27.34 -48.52
N ALA A 376 10.61 26.47 -47.91
CA ALA A 376 11.12 25.44 -47.02
C ALA A 376 12.04 24.39 -47.67
N GLU A 377 11.91 24.18 -48.97
CA GLU A 377 12.81 23.31 -49.74
C GLU A 377 14.19 23.95 -49.96
N ASP A 378 14.27 25.28 -49.90
CA ASP A 378 15.51 26.02 -50.07
C ASP A 378 16.37 26.04 -48.80
N TYR A 379 15.84 25.71 -47.61
CA TYR A 379 16.60 25.76 -46.35
C TYR A 379 17.83 24.84 -46.34
N ALA A 380 17.77 23.69 -47.03
CA ALA A 380 18.90 22.77 -47.19
C ALA A 380 19.92 23.22 -48.26
N SER A 381 19.53 24.14 -49.14
CA SER A 381 20.35 24.75 -50.20
C SER A 381 20.62 26.24 -49.98
N ALA A 382 20.20 26.81 -48.86
CA ALA A 382 20.28 28.23 -48.52
C ALA A 382 21.73 28.74 -48.40
N CYS A 383 22.70 27.83 -48.33
CA CYS A 383 24.12 28.14 -48.58
C CYS A 383 24.41 28.69 -50.01
N THR A 384 23.40 28.86 -50.87
CA THR A 384 23.52 29.41 -52.23
C THR A 384 22.63 30.61 -52.51
N SER A 385 21.79 31.04 -51.56
CA SER A 385 20.98 32.25 -51.72
C SER A 385 21.74 33.46 -51.21
N HIS A 386 22.30 34.23 -52.15
CA HIS A 386 22.97 35.49 -51.88
C HIS A 386 21.91 36.56 -51.63
N ILE A 387 21.86 37.14 -50.43
CA ILE A 387 21.21 38.44 -50.27
C ILE A 387 22.32 39.45 -50.44
N ILE A 388 22.35 40.09 -51.60
CA ILE A 388 23.23 41.23 -51.83
C ILE A 388 22.58 42.40 -51.08
N LEU A 389 23.15 42.77 -49.93
CA LEU A 389 22.78 43.96 -49.17
C LEU A 389 23.70 45.14 -49.56
N ASP A 390 24.19 45.16 -50.80
CA ASP A 390 25.09 46.18 -51.35
C ASP A 390 24.41 47.56 -51.34
N THR A 391 24.86 48.41 -50.41
CA THR A 391 24.48 49.81 -50.35
C THR A 391 25.41 50.62 -51.24
N ALA A 392 25.06 50.76 -52.52
CA ALA A 392 25.85 51.58 -53.44
C ALA A 392 26.09 53.01 -52.88
N ALA A 393 27.33 53.28 -52.48
CA ALA A 393 27.93 54.61 -52.33
C ALA A 393 27.30 55.56 -51.30
N GLY A 394 27.10 55.13 -50.05
CA GLY A 394 26.87 56.04 -48.92
C GLY A 394 25.65 56.97 -49.04
N ALA A 395 24.67 56.60 -49.88
CA ALA A 395 23.38 57.28 -49.95
C ALA A 395 22.49 56.83 -48.78
N ALA A 396 21.63 57.73 -48.30
CA ALA A 396 20.67 57.43 -47.25
C ALA A 396 19.77 56.26 -47.69
N ILE A 397 19.99 55.09 -47.08
CA ILE A 397 19.18 53.91 -47.28
C ILE A 397 17.74 54.26 -46.88
N GLN A 398 16.76 53.89 -47.71
CA GLN A 398 15.38 53.88 -47.26
C GLN A 398 15.28 52.83 -46.16
N ASN A 399 15.24 53.32 -44.91
CA ASN A 399 14.91 52.53 -43.74
C ASN A 399 13.40 52.69 -43.51
N PRO A 400 12.66 51.59 -43.26
CA PRO A 400 13.15 50.28 -42.81
C PRO A 400 13.13 49.14 -43.87
N PHE A 401 13.93 48.10 -43.64
CA PHE A 401 13.87 46.80 -44.33
C PHE A 401 12.92 45.84 -43.61
N TYR A 402 12.27 44.93 -44.34
CA TYR A 402 11.33 43.98 -43.76
C TYR A 402 11.69 42.52 -44.03
N PHE A 403 11.55 41.70 -42.99
CA PHE A 403 11.56 40.24 -43.09
C PHE A 403 10.21 39.68 -42.66
N ASP A 404 9.53 38.96 -43.55
CA ASP A 404 8.26 38.29 -43.27
C ASP A 404 8.48 36.80 -43.05
N PHE A 405 8.24 36.32 -41.83
CA PHE A 405 8.29 34.90 -41.47
C PHE A 405 6.87 34.33 -41.48
N TYR A 406 6.62 33.37 -42.37
CA TYR A 406 5.32 32.72 -42.51
C TYR A 406 5.28 31.46 -41.65
N PHE A 407 4.27 31.36 -40.81
CA PHE A 407 4.05 30.24 -39.91
C PHE A 407 2.78 29.48 -40.31
N ASN A 408 2.92 28.17 -40.50
CA ASN A 408 1.79 27.26 -40.49
C ASN A 408 1.41 26.99 -39.03
N LEU A 409 0.18 27.34 -38.66
CA LEU A 409 -0.35 27.12 -37.31
C LEU A 409 -1.37 25.98 -37.28
N ALA A 410 -1.80 25.62 -36.06
CA ALA A 410 -3.00 24.83 -35.84
C ALA A 410 -4.27 25.54 -36.30
N GLU A 411 -5.31 24.77 -36.62
CA GLU A 411 -6.62 25.32 -36.99
C GLU A 411 -7.18 26.18 -35.83
N GLY A 412 -7.52 27.43 -36.14
CA GLY A 412 -8.02 28.40 -35.14
C GLY A 412 -6.96 29.01 -34.22
N ALA A 413 -5.69 28.67 -34.40
CA ALA A 413 -4.59 29.24 -33.61
C ALA A 413 -4.07 30.56 -34.20
N ILE A 414 -3.51 31.39 -33.34
CA ILE A 414 -2.86 32.66 -33.70
C ILE A 414 -1.49 32.78 -33.03
N LEU A 415 -0.60 33.58 -33.61
CA LEU A 415 0.60 34.06 -32.92
C LEU A 415 0.20 35.17 -31.96
N GLN A 416 0.55 35.02 -30.69
CA GLN A 416 0.35 36.03 -29.67
C GLN A 416 1.43 37.11 -29.76
N ASP A 417 1.09 38.34 -29.34
CA ASP A 417 2.03 39.45 -29.30
C ASP A 417 3.28 39.10 -28.49
N PHE A 418 4.44 39.58 -28.94
CA PHE A 418 5.77 39.39 -28.36
C PHE A 418 6.31 37.96 -28.32
N VAL A 419 5.49 36.90 -28.41
CA VAL A 419 5.97 35.51 -28.40
C VAL A 419 6.99 35.24 -29.51
N PRO A 420 6.78 35.65 -30.78
CA PRO A 420 7.80 35.49 -31.80
C PRO A 420 9.08 36.26 -31.47
N VAL A 421 8.98 37.50 -30.98
CA VAL A 421 10.14 38.35 -30.68
C VAL A 421 11.00 37.77 -29.55
N GLU A 422 10.39 37.16 -28.53
CA GLU A 422 11.10 36.54 -27.40
C GLU A 422 11.87 35.27 -27.81
N ASN A 423 11.43 34.59 -28.87
CA ASN A 423 11.99 33.32 -29.32
C ASN A 423 12.81 33.45 -30.60
N PHE A 424 13.09 34.67 -31.04
CA PHE A 424 13.75 34.95 -32.30
C PHE A 424 15.10 35.63 -32.09
N LEU A 425 16.13 35.14 -32.78
CA LEU A 425 17.48 35.64 -32.71
C LEU A 425 18.05 35.87 -34.10
N ILE A 426 18.64 37.05 -34.30
CA ILE A 426 19.47 37.37 -35.46
C ILE A 426 20.90 37.58 -34.99
N SER A 427 21.85 36.95 -35.67
CA SER A 427 23.28 37.22 -35.49
C SER A 427 24.00 37.23 -36.84
N ALA A 428 25.05 38.03 -36.95
CA ALA A 428 25.95 38.03 -38.09
C ALA A 428 27.38 37.70 -37.64
N ASP A 429 28.13 37.00 -38.47
CA ASP A 429 29.56 36.77 -38.23
C ASP A 429 30.43 37.91 -38.81
N ASN A 430 31.71 37.91 -38.43
CA ASN A 430 32.76 38.80 -38.96
C ASN A 430 32.50 40.31 -38.97
N ASN A 431 31.43 40.79 -38.32
CA ASN A 431 30.90 42.14 -38.49
C ASN A 431 30.65 42.49 -39.97
N CYS A 432 30.20 41.50 -40.77
CA CYS A 432 29.80 41.73 -42.17
C CYS A 432 28.61 42.67 -42.23
N ILE A 433 27.63 42.45 -41.35
CA ILE A 433 26.43 43.26 -41.32
C ILE A 433 25.96 43.53 -39.90
N SER A 434 25.34 44.69 -39.72
CA SER A 434 24.68 45.09 -38.48
C SER A 434 23.19 45.25 -38.71
N ILE A 435 22.39 44.33 -38.16
CA ILE A 435 20.93 44.35 -38.22
C ILE A 435 20.39 44.86 -36.89
N THR A 436 19.69 46.00 -36.91
CA THR A 436 19.04 46.60 -35.75
C THR A 436 17.53 46.42 -35.83
N TYR A 437 16.94 45.90 -34.76
CA TYR A 437 15.49 45.80 -34.61
C TYR A 437 14.86 47.19 -34.39
N ILE A 438 13.89 47.56 -35.23
CA ILE A 438 13.13 48.82 -35.12
C ILE A 438 11.75 48.55 -34.52
N ASP A 439 11.01 47.62 -35.11
CA ASP A 439 9.62 47.31 -34.76
C ASP A 439 9.22 45.92 -35.29
N PHE A 440 7.99 45.49 -35.02
CA PHE A 440 7.41 44.28 -35.57
C PHE A 440 5.91 44.42 -35.84
N ALA A 441 5.38 43.55 -36.70
CA ALA A 441 3.95 43.39 -36.89
C ALA A 441 3.60 41.91 -36.98
N ILE A 442 2.41 41.55 -36.49
CA ILE A 442 1.86 40.19 -36.61
C ILE A 442 0.58 40.26 -37.43
N TYR A 443 0.50 39.41 -38.46
CA TYR A 443 -0.67 39.25 -39.31
C TYR A 443 -1.17 37.83 -39.15
N ASN A 444 -2.16 37.65 -38.27
CA ASN A 444 -2.77 36.35 -38.02
C ASN A 444 -3.80 35.96 -39.09
N PRO A 445 -4.18 34.67 -39.18
CA PRO A 445 -5.28 34.22 -40.03
C PRO A 445 -6.51 35.12 -39.93
N GLY A 446 -7.02 35.60 -41.07
CA GLY A 446 -8.17 36.51 -41.14
C GLY A 446 -7.88 38.00 -40.95
N SER A 447 -6.60 38.41 -40.83
CA SER A 447 -6.22 39.83 -40.81
C SER A 447 -6.62 40.56 -42.11
N SER A 448 -6.99 41.84 -42.00
CA SER A 448 -7.38 42.67 -43.16
C SER A 448 -6.22 42.84 -44.14
N THR A 449 -6.47 42.60 -45.42
CA THR A 449 -5.49 42.69 -46.52
C THR A 449 -5.29 44.12 -47.05
N ASP A 450 -6.07 45.09 -46.58
CA ASP A 450 -6.18 46.42 -47.20
C ASP A 450 -5.25 47.48 -46.57
N SER A 451 -4.32 47.09 -45.69
CA SER A 451 -3.35 48.00 -45.08
C SER A 451 -2.09 48.17 -45.92
N ALA A 452 -1.55 49.39 -45.95
CA ALA A 452 -0.16 49.60 -46.37
C ALA A 452 0.77 48.77 -45.46
N GLY A 453 1.80 48.15 -46.03
CA GLY A 453 2.67 47.22 -45.30
C GLY A 453 2.10 45.82 -45.05
N PHE A 454 1.08 45.35 -45.78
CA PHE A 454 0.64 43.95 -45.68
C PHE A 454 1.71 42.97 -46.23
N PRO A 455 1.83 41.74 -45.69
CA PRO A 455 2.82 40.77 -46.13
C PRO A 455 2.79 40.45 -47.62
N ARG A 456 3.98 40.26 -48.20
CA ARG A 456 4.13 39.89 -49.61
C ARG A 456 5.11 38.70 -49.75
N PRO A 457 4.71 37.59 -50.38
CA PRO A 457 3.39 37.31 -50.96
C PRO A 457 2.27 37.21 -49.90
N GLN A 458 1.01 37.29 -50.33
CA GLN A 458 -0.12 37.18 -49.41
C GLN A 458 -0.09 35.81 -48.68
N PRO A 459 -0.28 35.76 -47.35
CA PRO A 459 -0.35 34.52 -46.60
C PRO A 459 -1.57 33.69 -47.01
N GLU A 460 -1.43 32.37 -46.91
CA GLU A 460 -2.56 31.44 -47.04
C GLU A 460 -3.54 31.57 -45.87
N ALA A 461 -4.73 30.99 -46.00
CA ALA A 461 -5.84 31.19 -45.06
C ALA A 461 -5.51 30.84 -43.60
N GLU A 462 -4.64 29.86 -43.37
CA GLU A 462 -4.24 29.36 -42.04
C GLU A 462 -2.82 29.81 -41.63
N GLN A 463 -2.20 30.67 -42.43
CA GLN A 463 -0.86 31.17 -42.14
C GLN A 463 -0.90 32.45 -41.31
N ALA A 464 -0.03 32.51 -40.30
CA ALA A 464 0.33 33.75 -39.66
C ALA A 464 1.63 34.30 -40.25
N VAL A 465 1.81 35.62 -40.23
CA VAL A 465 3.06 36.27 -40.61
C VAL A 465 3.58 37.09 -39.46
N PHE A 466 4.82 36.83 -39.07
CA PHE A 466 5.60 37.71 -38.21
C PHE A 466 6.52 38.57 -39.08
N ARG A 467 6.24 39.86 -39.15
CA ARG A 467 7.05 40.85 -39.85
C ARG A 467 8.03 41.48 -38.88
N LEU A 468 9.31 41.39 -39.21
CA LEU A 468 10.38 42.10 -38.55
C LEU A 468 10.73 43.37 -39.31
N VAL A 469 10.70 44.51 -38.63
CA VAL A 469 11.10 45.81 -39.17
C VAL A 469 12.51 46.11 -38.69
N THR A 470 13.45 46.23 -39.62
CA THR A 470 14.88 46.31 -39.31
C THR A 470 15.57 47.50 -39.99
N SER A 471 16.63 48.00 -39.36
CA SER A 471 17.65 48.82 -40.03
C SER A 471 18.84 47.91 -40.30
N VAL A 472 19.30 47.88 -41.53
CA VAL A 472 20.47 47.09 -41.93
C VAL A 472 21.60 48.06 -42.27
N SER A 473 22.79 47.81 -41.74
CA SER A 473 24.02 48.51 -42.11
C SER A 473 25.04 47.49 -42.55
N ASP A 474 25.44 47.59 -43.81
CA ASP A 474 26.41 46.73 -44.46
C ASP A 474 27.85 47.25 -44.26
N ASN A 475 28.83 46.34 -44.29
CA ASN A 475 30.26 46.62 -44.20
C ASN A 475 30.94 46.15 -45.47
N GLU A 476 31.11 47.09 -46.42
CA GLU A 476 31.66 46.89 -47.79
C GLU A 476 33.04 46.18 -47.91
N LEU A 477 33.66 45.74 -46.80
CA LEU A 477 35.00 45.13 -46.75
C LEU A 477 35.01 43.73 -46.11
N GLN A 478 33.89 43.23 -45.59
CA GLN A 478 33.85 42.01 -44.80
C GLN A 478 32.66 41.14 -45.16
N SER A 479 32.85 40.13 -46.01
CA SER A 479 31.81 39.14 -46.27
C SER A 479 31.56 38.22 -45.07
N GLY A 480 30.35 37.68 -44.97
CA GLY A 480 29.97 36.84 -43.83
C GLY A 480 28.62 36.14 -43.97
N ILE A 481 28.17 35.54 -42.87
CA ILE A 481 26.90 34.80 -42.77
C ILE A 481 26.00 35.48 -41.73
N VAL A 482 24.75 35.68 -42.12
CA VAL A 482 23.65 36.09 -41.26
C VAL A 482 22.83 34.86 -40.87
N PHE A 483 22.65 34.67 -39.57
CA PHE A 483 21.89 33.58 -38.98
C PHE A 483 20.58 34.12 -38.42
N PHE A 484 19.47 33.56 -38.87
CA PHE A 484 18.14 33.71 -38.29
C PHE A 484 17.81 32.44 -37.54
N ASN A 485 17.46 32.54 -36.26
CA ASN A 485 17.10 31.39 -35.44
C ASN A 485 15.77 31.63 -34.74
N ILE A 486 14.92 30.62 -34.72
CA ILE A 486 13.70 30.54 -33.93
C ILE A 486 13.84 29.38 -32.96
N ASP A 487 13.70 29.67 -31.67
CA ASP A 487 13.75 28.69 -30.60
C ASP A 487 12.50 27.80 -30.60
N GLN A 488 12.68 26.53 -30.23
CA GLN A 488 11.59 25.55 -30.13
C GLN A 488 10.47 25.97 -29.15
N ASN A 489 10.76 26.87 -28.20
CA ASN A 489 9.79 27.38 -27.23
C ASN A 489 8.75 28.36 -27.84
N LEU A 490 8.86 28.69 -29.13
CA LEU A 490 7.81 29.44 -29.82
C LEU A 490 6.50 28.64 -29.79
N ARG A 491 5.46 29.29 -29.26
CA ARG A 491 4.13 28.69 -29.09
C ARG A 491 3.02 29.50 -29.74
N ASP A 492 1.99 28.80 -30.22
CA ASP A 492 0.74 29.44 -30.63
C ASP A 492 -0.21 29.71 -29.45
N SER A 493 -1.35 30.33 -29.74
CA SER A 493 -2.39 30.63 -28.74
C SER A 493 -3.07 29.40 -28.12
N LEU A 494 -2.92 28.21 -28.71
CA LEU A 494 -3.43 26.94 -28.16
C LEU A 494 -2.34 26.20 -27.36
N GLY A 495 -1.17 26.84 -27.18
CA GLY A 495 -0.03 26.30 -26.46
C GLY A 495 0.68 25.17 -27.21
N ASN A 496 0.52 25.07 -28.53
CA ASN A 496 1.34 24.17 -29.34
C ASN A 496 2.73 24.79 -29.51
N GLU A 497 3.77 24.07 -29.13
CA GLU A 497 5.17 24.49 -29.25
C GLU A 497 5.80 23.94 -30.53
N MET A 498 6.82 24.61 -31.06
CA MET A 498 7.58 24.11 -32.19
C MET A 498 8.28 22.79 -31.83
N VAL A 499 8.34 21.87 -32.79
CA VAL A 499 8.94 20.54 -32.57
C VAL A 499 10.46 20.62 -32.40
N GLU A 500 11.09 21.55 -33.11
CA GLU A 500 12.53 21.77 -33.11
C GLU A 500 12.84 23.24 -33.39
N CYS A 501 14.06 23.67 -33.05
CA CYS A 501 14.55 24.99 -33.42
C CYS A 501 14.62 25.09 -34.95
N TRP A 502 14.26 26.26 -35.48
CA TRP A 502 14.38 26.54 -36.91
C TRP A 502 15.50 27.54 -37.16
N SER A 503 16.25 27.37 -38.25
CA SER A 503 17.34 28.26 -38.63
C SER A 503 17.38 28.52 -40.13
N LEU A 504 17.78 29.73 -40.51
CA LEU A 504 18.10 30.13 -41.88
C LEU A 504 19.44 30.88 -41.90
N GLU A 505 20.30 30.47 -42.83
CA GLU A 505 21.60 31.09 -43.08
C GLU A 505 21.52 31.85 -44.40
N LEU A 506 21.97 33.11 -44.40
CA LEU A 506 22.02 33.97 -45.59
C LEU A 506 23.44 34.50 -45.73
N PHE A 507 23.99 34.43 -46.95
CA PHE A 507 25.35 34.89 -47.24
C PHE A 507 25.33 36.34 -47.69
N ASP A 508 26.20 37.13 -47.07
CA ASP A 508 26.49 38.50 -47.41
C ASP A 508 27.78 38.55 -48.24
N GLU A 509 27.63 38.88 -49.52
CA GLU A 509 28.73 38.92 -50.49
C GLU A 509 29.06 40.36 -50.86
N ASP A 510 30.14 40.87 -50.27
CA ASP A 510 30.80 42.09 -50.74
C ASP A 510 31.55 41.84 -52.05
N ASN A 511 31.49 42.81 -52.97
CA ASN A 511 32.15 42.77 -54.28
C ASN A 511 33.64 43.14 -54.26
#